data_AF-A0A7S0KIC9-F1
#
_entry.id   AF-A0A7S0KIC9-F1
#
_cell.length_a   1.000
_cell.length_b   1.000
_cell.length_c   1.000
_cell.angle_alpha   90.00
_cell.angle_beta   90.00
_cell.angle_gamma   90.00
#
_symmetry.space_group_name_H-M   'P 1'
#
loop_
_entity.id
_entity.type
_entity.pdbx_description
1 polymer ?
#
loop_
_entity_poly.entity_id
_entity_poly.type
_entity_poly.pdbx_seq_one_letter_code
_entity_poly.pdbx_strand_id
1 'polypeptide(L)'
;TMLSRTWTTSTAVKPRAKATGDASRWCATVRAGAGARVGVGAARARVPARMRGIFSDADARYQRCDARSMGARAPRRGVVTRSNAQGGVGVTKRRRVAIFVEPSPFSHVSGMKNRFLRLIENLRDMGDDVVVITPDRNPPEEYYGAKVIGLRGFVLPFYGTDTLLLSFGFDGRIAKEFRENKPDLVHCAVPGGMINGAMWYCKTMNIPLVESYHTHIPHYIPRYTWAGLVKPMWDFIRFWNKQASTMLVTSSIMEEELRSMGCTNLQVWQKGVDTVAFNPRFKSEEMKKRLSGGRDGPVIGCVGRLGAEKNLYALKTILEKCPGVNLAIIGDGPERAALEKHFAGTNTVFTGMITGDDLAAAYASLDIFIMPSESETLGFVVMESMASGVPVVAVAA
;
A
#
# COMPACT_ATOMS: atom_id res chain seq x y z
N THR A 1 -7.79 25.05 -38.98
CA THR A 1 -6.40 25.21 -39.42
C THR A 1 -5.69 26.05 -38.37
N MET A 2 -4.54 25.57 -37.84
CA MET A 2 -3.74 26.16 -36.73
C MET A 2 -4.41 26.11 -35.34
N LEU A 3 -3.78 25.73 -34.22
CA LEU A 3 -2.37 25.62 -33.84
C LEU A 3 -2.21 24.60 -32.69
N SER A 4 -1.40 23.57 -32.91
CA SER A 4 -0.81 22.70 -31.88
C SER A 4 0.55 23.27 -31.47
N ARG A 5 0.81 23.45 -30.17
CA ARG A 5 2.16 23.72 -29.63
C ARG A 5 2.49 22.73 -28.52
N THR A 6 3.16 21.65 -28.91
CA THR A 6 3.88 20.73 -28.04
C THR A 6 5.25 21.33 -27.70
N TRP A 7 5.58 21.38 -26.41
CA TRP A 7 6.91 21.75 -25.93
C TRP A 7 7.77 20.50 -25.79
N THR A 8 8.79 20.39 -26.63
CA THR A 8 9.90 19.43 -26.50
C THR A 8 11.10 20.17 -25.91
N THR A 9 11.54 19.78 -24.71
CA THR A 9 12.84 20.19 -24.16
C THR A 9 13.84 19.05 -24.32
N SER A 10 14.72 19.22 -25.31
CA SER A 10 15.95 18.47 -25.50
C SER A 10 16.94 18.81 -24.39
N THR A 11 17.42 17.82 -23.63
CA THR A 11 18.72 17.87 -22.96
C THR A 11 19.44 16.54 -23.17
N ALA A 12 20.41 16.58 -24.07
CA ALA A 12 21.37 15.51 -24.28
C ALA A 12 22.34 15.45 -23.09
N VAL A 13 22.48 14.27 -22.47
CA VAL A 13 23.56 13.98 -21.52
C VAL A 13 24.41 12.87 -22.11
N LYS A 14 25.67 13.18 -22.40
CA LYS A 14 26.70 12.24 -22.89
C LYS A 14 27.02 11.17 -21.82
N PRO A 15 27.36 9.94 -22.21
CA PRO A 15 27.77 8.89 -21.28
C PRO A 15 29.19 9.16 -20.75
N ARG A 16 29.36 9.14 -19.43
CA ARG A 16 30.68 9.20 -18.79
C ARG A 16 31.18 7.79 -18.49
N ALA A 17 32.49 7.64 -18.67
CA ALA A 17 33.25 6.41 -18.81
C ALA A 17 33.26 5.48 -17.58
N LYS A 18 33.50 4.20 -17.90
CA LYS A 18 33.90 3.11 -17.00
C LYS A 18 35.07 3.53 -16.09
N ALA A 19 34.91 3.32 -14.79
CA ALA A 19 36.03 3.18 -13.86
C ALA A 19 35.99 1.76 -13.29
N THR A 20 36.90 0.93 -13.81
CA THR A 20 37.32 -0.33 -13.21
C THR A 20 38.09 -0.03 -11.93
N GLY A 21 37.63 -0.55 -10.80
CA GLY A 21 38.27 -0.42 -9.50
C GLY A 21 38.05 -1.68 -8.68
N ASP A 22 39.10 -2.49 -8.62
CA ASP A 22 39.28 -3.73 -7.87
C ASP A 22 38.93 -3.54 -6.39
N ALA A 23 37.99 -4.33 -5.88
CA ALA A 23 37.64 -4.40 -4.45
C ALA A 23 37.83 -5.84 -3.93
N SER A 24 39.01 -6.40 -4.20
CA SER A 24 39.56 -7.49 -3.42
C SER A 24 40.33 -6.92 -2.22
N ARG A 25 39.85 -7.24 -1.00
CA ARG A 25 40.44 -7.07 0.35
C ARG A 25 39.50 -6.31 1.27
N TRP A 26 38.73 -7.04 2.07
CA TRP A 26 38.60 -6.87 3.53
C TRP A 26 37.92 -8.15 4.05
N CYS A 27 38.73 -9.18 4.20
CA CYS A 27 38.38 -10.40 4.94
C CYS A 27 38.84 -10.17 6.38
N ALA A 28 37.91 -9.93 7.30
CA ALA A 28 38.20 -9.87 8.72
C ALA A 28 37.20 -10.76 9.48
N THR A 29 37.68 -11.96 9.75
CA THR A 29 37.13 -12.94 10.68
C THR A 29 36.92 -12.32 12.06
N VAL A 30 35.70 -12.35 12.59
CA VAL A 30 35.46 -12.17 14.04
C VAL A 30 34.78 -13.42 14.56
N ARG A 31 35.51 -14.10 15.45
CA ARG A 31 35.10 -15.29 16.20
C ARG A 31 33.96 -14.98 17.17
N ALA A 32 33.13 -16.00 17.39
CA ALA A 32 32.12 -16.07 18.41
C ALA A 32 32.68 -15.79 19.82
N GLY A 33 31.96 -14.96 20.58
CA GLY A 33 32.14 -14.73 22.00
C GLY A 33 30.77 -14.66 22.68
N ALA A 34 30.60 -15.45 23.73
CA ALA A 34 29.35 -15.81 24.38
C ALA A 34 28.63 -14.68 25.13
N GLY A 35 27.30 -14.76 25.14
CA GLY A 35 26.46 -14.53 26.33
C GLY A 35 26.29 -13.11 26.86
N ALA A 36 25.23 -12.42 26.42
CA ALA A 36 24.49 -11.48 27.27
C ALA A 36 23.02 -11.39 26.81
N ARG A 37 22.09 -11.89 27.63
CA ARG A 37 20.65 -11.64 27.48
C ARG A 37 20.38 -10.18 27.84
N VAL A 38 19.96 -9.37 26.87
CA VAL A 38 19.35 -8.06 27.15
C VAL A 38 17.85 -8.18 26.88
N GLY A 39 17.06 -8.12 27.95
CA GLY A 39 15.61 -8.12 27.88
C GLY A 39 15.12 -6.83 27.21
N VAL A 40 14.38 -6.96 26.11
CA VAL A 40 13.69 -5.83 25.49
C VAL A 40 12.40 -5.56 26.28
N GLY A 41 12.50 -4.68 27.26
CA GLY A 41 11.32 -4.07 27.89
C GLY A 41 10.65 -3.12 26.90
N ALA A 42 9.36 -3.29 26.67
CA ALA A 42 8.55 -2.39 25.86
C ALA A 42 8.50 -1.00 26.53
N ALA A 43 9.35 -0.08 26.09
CA ALA A 43 9.28 1.32 26.49
C ALA A 43 8.07 1.96 25.77
N ARG A 44 7.00 2.23 26.53
CA ARG A 44 5.91 3.11 26.08
C ARG A 44 6.52 4.49 25.79
N ALA A 45 6.50 4.92 24.53
CA ALA A 45 6.82 6.29 24.16
C ALA A 45 5.86 7.25 24.91
N ARG A 46 6.41 8.12 25.77
CA ARG A 46 5.63 9.15 26.47
C ARG A 46 5.47 10.36 25.56
N VAL A 47 4.22 10.76 25.34
CA VAL A 47 3.88 12.08 24.78
C VAL A 47 4.50 13.18 25.66
N PRO A 48 5.18 14.19 25.06
CA PRO A 48 5.77 15.32 25.80
C PRO A 48 4.73 16.03 26.67
N ALA A 49 5.12 16.48 27.87
CA ALA A 49 4.21 17.02 28.89
C ALA A 49 3.38 18.23 28.41
N ARG A 50 3.84 18.98 27.39
CA ARG A 50 3.12 20.12 26.80
C ARG A 50 1.93 19.75 25.91
N MET A 51 1.74 18.47 25.55
CA MET A 51 0.61 17.98 24.74
C MET A 51 -0.46 17.23 25.54
N ARG A 52 -0.33 17.14 26.88
CA ARG A 52 -1.28 16.39 27.73
C ARG A 52 -2.58 17.14 28.03
N GLY A 53 -2.70 18.40 27.66
CA GLY A 53 -3.83 19.27 28.02
C GLY A 53 -4.89 19.46 26.93
N ILE A 54 -4.97 18.61 25.90
CA ILE A 54 -5.84 18.87 24.72
C ILE A 54 -6.78 17.69 24.41
N PHE A 55 -7.19 16.92 25.43
CA PHE A 55 -8.28 15.91 25.28
C PHE A 55 -9.16 15.77 26.53
N SER A 56 -9.41 16.86 27.26
CA SER A 56 -10.47 16.90 28.28
C SER A 56 -11.54 17.89 27.87
N ASP A 57 -12.49 17.43 27.04
CA ASP A 57 -13.86 18.00 26.97
C ASP A 57 -14.83 17.24 26.03
N ALA A 58 -14.46 16.04 25.56
CA ALA A 58 -15.38 15.15 24.85
C ALA A 58 -15.95 14.00 25.72
N ASP A 59 -15.59 13.92 27.00
CA ASP A 59 -15.93 12.80 27.90
C ASP A 59 -17.23 12.98 28.71
N ALA A 60 -17.95 14.09 28.54
CA ALA A 60 -19.11 14.42 29.39
C ALA A 60 -20.49 14.03 28.82
N ARG A 61 -20.59 13.34 27.67
CA ARG A 61 -21.89 12.99 27.04
C ARG A 61 -22.15 11.51 26.80
N TYR A 62 -21.29 10.60 27.27
CA TYR A 62 -21.49 9.16 27.09
C TYR A 62 -21.67 8.36 28.39
N GLN A 63 -21.71 9.03 29.55
CA GLN A 63 -22.01 8.41 30.84
C GLN A 63 -23.46 8.66 31.24
N ARG A 64 -24.41 7.99 30.58
CA ARG A 64 -25.75 7.67 31.10
C ARG A 64 -26.52 6.87 30.05
N CYS A 65 -26.43 5.55 30.14
CA CYS A 65 -27.50 4.63 29.76
C CYS A 65 -27.20 3.25 30.38
N ASP A 66 -27.77 3.09 31.57
CA ASP A 66 -28.29 1.88 32.22
C ASP A 66 -27.59 0.53 32.02
N ALA A 67 -26.89 0.15 33.10
CA ALA A 67 -26.76 -1.21 33.53
C ALA A 67 -28.11 -1.72 34.06
N ARG A 68 -28.86 -2.48 33.25
CA ARG A 68 -29.75 -3.58 33.68
C ARG A 68 -30.34 -4.29 32.46
N SER A 69 -30.40 -5.61 32.55
CA SER A 69 -31.02 -6.57 31.62
C SER A 69 -30.43 -6.68 30.20
N MET A 70 -29.64 -7.72 29.97
CA MET A 70 -29.89 -8.77 28.96
C MET A 70 -28.69 -9.72 28.96
N GLY A 71 -28.90 -10.92 29.49
CA GLY A 71 -27.90 -11.97 29.58
C GLY A 71 -27.66 -12.60 28.21
N ALA A 72 -26.42 -12.52 27.72
CA ALA A 72 -25.90 -13.39 26.69
C ALA A 72 -24.45 -13.74 27.05
N ARG A 73 -24.18 -15.03 27.20
CA ARG A 73 -22.85 -15.58 27.56
C ARG A 73 -21.79 -15.10 26.55
N ALA A 74 -20.77 -14.42 27.03
CA ALA A 74 -19.55 -14.16 26.27
C ALA A 74 -18.86 -15.50 25.92
N PRO A 75 -18.38 -15.71 24.69
CA PRO A 75 -17.60 -16.89 24.35
C PRO A 75 -16.24 -16.81 25.08
N ARG A 76 -15.87 -17.90 25.75
CA ARG A 76 -14.58 -18.04 26.44
C ARG A 76 -13.45 -17.78 25.45
N ARG A 77 -12.66 -16.73 25.70
CA ARG A 77 -11.37 -16.52 25.02
C ARG A 77 -10.45 -17.70 25.33
N GLY A 78 -10.30 -18.60 24.37
CA GLY A 78 -9.21 -19.57 24.38
C GLY A 78 -7.89 -18.81 24.34
N VAL A 79 -7.12 -18.91 25.42
CA VAL A 79 -5.71 -18.51 25.43
C VAL A 79 -5.01 -19.41 24.43
N VAL A 80 -4.63 -18.86 23.27
CA VAL A 80 -3.68 -19.52 22.39
C VAL A 80 -2.34 -19.49 23.11
N THR A 81 -2.03 -20.58 23.82
CA THR A 81 -0.70 -20.85 24.33
C THR A 81 0.24 -20.86 23.14
N ARG A 82 1.11 -19.86 23.04
CA ARG A 82 2.25 -19.89 22.12
C ARG A 82 3.05 -21.14 22.44
N SER A 83 3.03 -22.13 21.56
CA SER A 83 4.02 -23.20 21.62
C SER A 83 5.39 -22.56 21.43
N ASN A 84 6.30 -22.80 22.37
CA ASN A 84 7.72 -22.56 22.17
C ASN A 84 8.19 -23.43 21.00
N ALA A 85 8.12 -22.89 19.78
CA ALA A 85 8.81 -23.44 18.64
C ALA A 85 10.16 -22.74 18.55
N GLN A 86 11.15 -23.27 19.28
CA GLN A 86 12.50 -23.29 18.73
C GLN A 86 12.44 -24.24 17.53
N GLY A 87 12.12 -23.71 16.35
CA GLY A 87 12.02 -24.46 15.11
C GLY A 87 12.84 -23.73 14.06
N GLY A 88 13.84 -24.41 13.51
CA GLY A 88 14.59 -23.91 12.36
C GLY A 88 13.64 -23.50 11.23
N VAL A 89 14.11 -22.58 10.39
CA VAL A 89 13.43 -22.20 9.14
C VAL A 89 13.25 -23.47 8.32
N GLY A 90 12.07 -24.09 8.44
CA GLY A 90 11.72 -25.26 7.66
C GLY A 90 11.77 -24.85 6.20
N VAL A 91 12.48 -25.63 5.38
CA VAL A 91 12.57 -25.42 3.93
C VAL A 91 11.15 -25.38 3.39
N THR A 92 10.62 -24.18 3.12
CA THR A 92 9.33 -24.00 2.46
C THR A 92 9.46 -24.61 1.09
N LYS A 93 8.58 -25.58 0.76
CA LYS A 93 8.55 -26.19 -0.57
C LYS A 93 8.40 -25.06 -1.59
N ARG A 94 9.44 -24.85 -2.41
CA ARG A 94 9.42 -23.93 -3.55
C ARG A 94 8.15 -24.14 -4.36
N ARG A 95 7.34 -23.09 -4.48
CA ARG A 95 6.12 -23.06 -5.27
C ARG A 95 6.36 -22.33 -6.58
N ARG A 96 5.52 -22.62 -7.55
CA ARG A 96 5.39 -21.83 -8.76
C ARG A 96 4.09 -21.05 -8.76
N VAL A 97 4.18 -19.72 -8.75
CA VAL A 97 3.03 -18.81 -8.66
C VAL A 97 2.91 -18.03 -9.96
N ALA A 98 1.74 -18.12 -10.60
CA ALA A 98 1.40 -17.26 -11.71
C ALA A 98 0.49 -16.12 -11.24
N ILE A 99 0.92 -14.88 -11.43
CA ILE A 99 0.21 -13.69 -10.95
C ILE A 99 -0.40 -12.97 -12.15
N PHE A 100 -1.73 -12.93 -12.24
CA PHE A 100 -2.48 -12.10 -13.17
C PHE A 100 -2.80 -10.79 -12.48
N VAL A 101 -2.26 -9.69 -12.97
CA VAL A 101 -2.44 -8.37 -12.36
C VAL A 101 -2.79 -7.36 -13.44
N GLU A 102 -3.89 -6.64 -13.21
CA GLU A 102 -4.26 -5.46 -13.97
C GLU A 102 -4.82 -4.38 -13.02
N PRO A 103 -4.56 -3.08 -13.29
CA PRO A 103 -3.62 -2.56 -14.28
C PRO A 103 -2.16 -2.91 -13.94
N SER A 104 -1.26 -2.76 -14.91
CA SER A 104 0.14 -3.17 -14.77
C SER A 104 0.84 -2.55 -13.55
N PRO A 105 1.49 -3.35 -12.69
CA PRO A 105 2.27 -2.83 -11.58
C PRO A 105 3.55 -2.13 -12.06
N PHE A 106 3.92 -2.25 -13.33
CA PHE A 106 5.13 -1.64 -13.87
C PHE A 106 4.86 -0.22 -14.37
N SER A 107 3.81 -0.03 -15.17
CA SER A 107 3.50 1.23 -15.84
C SER A 107 2.40 2.06 -15.18
N HIS A 108 1.47 1.48 -14.42
CA HIS A 108 0.37 2.21 -13.79
C HIS A 108 0.67 2.60 -12.34
N VAL A 109 0.64 3.91 -12.05
CA VAL A 109 0.89 4.43 -10.70
C VAL A 109 -0.38 4.36 -9.87
N SER A 110 -0.45 3.37 -8.97
CA SER A 110 -1.54 3.21 -8.00
C SER A 110 -1.02 2.57 -6.71
N GLY A 111 -1.84 2.54 -5.67
CA GLY A 111 -1.50 1.77 -4.46
C GLY A 111 -1.38 0.26 -4.70
N MET A 112 -1.99 -0.28 -5.78
CA MET A 112 -1.85 -1.69 -6.16
C MET A 112 -0.44 -2.00 -6.67
N LYS A 113 0.20 -1.05 -7.37
CA LYS A 113 1.57 -1.22 -7.90
C LYS A 113 2.53 -1.69 -6.80
N ASN A 114 2.64 -0.92 -5.72
CA ASN A 114 3.58 -1.26 -4.63
C ASN A 114 3.22 -2.60 -3.98
N ARG A 115 1.93 -2.90 -3.80
CA ARG A 115 1.49 -4.18 -3.23
C ARG A 115 1.97 -5.37 -4.06
N PHE A 116 1.79 -5.32 -5.38
CA PHE A 116 2.17 -6.43 -6.25
C PHE A 116 3.68 -6.52 -6.48
N LEU A 117 4.39 -5.39 -6.62
CA LEU A 117 5.86 -5.42 -6.69
C LEU A 117 6.46 -6.06 -5.44
N ARG A 118 6.00 -5.65 -4.24
CA ARG A 118 6.46 -6.25 -2.98
C ARG A 118 6.04 -7.72 -2.84
N LEU A 119 4.85 -8.10 -3.30
CA LEU A 119 4.44 -9.51 -3.33
C LEU A 119 5.41 -10.34 -4.19
N ILE A 120 5.74 -9.86 -5.39
CA ILE A 120 6.65 -10.56 -6.31
C ILE A 120 8.03 -10.71 -5.66
N GLU A 121 8.59 -9.62 -5.14
CA GLU A 121 9.90 -9.63 -4.46
C GLU A 121 9.93 -10.62 -3.30
N ASN A 122 8.92 -10.58 -2.42
CA ASN A 122 8.89 -11.47 -1.25
C ASN A 122 8.74 -12.94 -1.65
N LEU A 123 7.93 -13.27 -2.67
CA LEU A 123 7.84 -14.64 -3.18
C LEU A 123 9.20 -15.11 -3.72
N ARG A 124 9.90 -14.25 -4.46
CA ARG A 124 11.21 -14.54 -5.01
C ARG A 124 12.28 -14.72 -3.93
N ASP A 125 12.28 -13.87 -2.89
CA ASP A 125 13.17 -14.00 -1.73
C ASP A 125 12.91 -15.27 -0.93
N MET A 126 11.65 -15.73 -0.88
CA MET A 126 11.29 -17.03 -0.30
C MET A 126 11.68 -18.23 -1.18
N GLY A 127 12.24 -17.99 -2.38
CA GLY A 127 12.73 -19.00 -3.31
C GLY A 127 11.67 -19.50 -4.31
N ASP A 128 10.47 -18.92 -4.33
CA ASP A 128 9.40 -19.32 -5.24
C ASP A 128 9.69 -18.93 -6.69
N ASP A 129 9.20 -19.73 -7.64
CA ASP A 129 9.19 -19.40 -9.05
C ASP A 129 7.98 -18.55 -9.40
N VAL A 130 8.17 -17.39 -10.02
CA VAL A 130 7.09 -16.42 -10.24
C VAL A 130 7.03 -16.05 -11.72
N VAL A 131 5.82 -16.10 -12.27
CA VAL A 131 5.50 -15.52 -13.58
C VAL A 131 4.40 -14.48 -13.41
N VAL A 132 4.61 -13.29 -13.96
CA VAL A 132 3.67 -12.17 -13.91
C VAL A 132 3.03 -12.01 -15.29
N ILE A 133 1.71 -11.98 -15.35
CA ILE A 133 0.92 -11.76 -16.54
C ILE A 133 0.19 -10.44 -16.36
N THR A 134 0.38 -9.49 -17.28
CA THR A 134 -0.20 -8.15 -17.15
C THR A 134 -0.42 -7.47 -18.51
N PRO A 135 -1.50 -6.71 -18.72
CA PRO A 135 -1.64 -5.84 -19.87
C PRO A 135 -0.69 -4.65 -19.73
N ASP A 136 0.28 -4.56 -20.64
CA ASP A 136 1.25 -3.46 -20.67
C ASP A 136 1.76 -3.29 -22.09
N ARG A 137 1.95 -2.05 -22.53
CA ARG A 137 2.50 -1.73 -23.85
C ARG A 137 3.99 -2.02 -23.94
N ASN A 138 4.70 -1.87 -22.83
CA ASN A 138 6.14 -2.07 -22.74
C ASN A 138 6.54 -2.59 -21.35
N PRO A 139 6.09 -3.80 -20.97
CA PRO A 139 6.52 -4.40 -19.72
C PRO A 139 8.00 -4.81 -19.81
N PRO A 140 8.72 -4.84 -18.68
CA PRO A 140 10.02 -5.50 -18.64
C PRO A 140 9.86 -6.99 -18.97
N GLU A 141 10.89 -7.65 -19.49
CA GLU A 141 10.87 -9.11 -19.72
C GLU A 141 10.96 -9.90 -18.40
N GLU A 142 11.62 -9.31 -17.40
CA GLU A 142 11.83 -9.89 -16.08
C GLU A 142 11.77 -8.78 -15.01
N TYR A 143 11.25 -9.12 -13.83
CA TYR A 143 11.31 -8.27 -12.64
C TYR A 143 11.74 -9.10 -11.43
N TYR A 144 12.89 -8.78 -10.84
CA TYR A 144 13.38 -9.42 -9.62
C TYR A 144 13.46 -10.97 -9.73
N GLY A 145 13.90 -11.50 -10.88
CA GLY A 145 13.93 -12.93 -11.14
C GLY A 145 12.59 -13.54 -11.56
N ALA A 146 11.50 -12.77 -11.57
CA ALA A 146 10.19 -13.22 -12.05
C ALA A 146 10.04 -12.93 -13.54
N LYS A 147 9.65 -13.94 -14.32
CA LYS A 147 9.34 -13.77 -15.75
C LYS A 147 8.09 -12.91 -15.92
N VAL A 148 8.08 -12.01 -16.89
CA VAL A 148 6.91 -11.15 -17.17
C VAL A 148 6.38 -11.43 -18.58
N ILE A 149 5.07 -11.69 -18.69
CA ILE A 149 4.34 -11.89 -19.93
C ILE A 149 3.40 -10.69 -20.13
N GLY A 150 3.85 -9.77 -20.99
CA GLY A 150 3.07 -8.61 -21.42
C GLY A 150 1.92 -8.95 -22.36
N LEU A 151 0.70 -8.55 -22.02
CA LEU A 151 -0.48 -8.71 -22.85
C LEU A 151 -0.83 -7.42 -23.60
N ARG A 152 -1.36 -7.58 -24.80
CA ARG A 152 -2.09 -6.48 -25.45
C ARG A 152 -3.36 -6.23 -24.65
N GLY A 153 -3.58 -4.96 -24.29
CA GLY A 153 -4.77 -4.51 -23.62
C GLY A 153 -5.50 -3.42 -24.40
N PHE A 154 -6.71 -3.13 -23.98
CA PHE A 154 -7.54 -2.04 -24.49
C PHE A 154 -7.87 -1.05 -23.37
N VAL A 155 -8.15 0.19 -23.73
CA VAL A 155 -8.58 1.25 -22.80
C VAL A 155 -10.10 1.32 -22.82
N LEU A 156 -10.74 1.55 -21.66
CA LEU A 156 -12.18 1.82 -21.63
C LEU A 156 -12.47 3.25 -22.12
N PRO A 157 -13.44 3.46 -23.04
CA PRO A 157 -13.68 4.76 -23.68
C PRO A 157 -13.91 5.95 -22.73
N PHE A 158 -14.39 5.68 -21.51
CA PHE A 158 -14.73 6.71 -20.51
C PHE A 158 -13.64 6.90 -19.43
N TYR A 159 -12.57 6.10 -19.46
CA TYR A 159 -11.43 6.23 -18.56
C TYR A 159 -10.27 6.85 -19.33
N GLY A 160 -10.10 8.17 -19.19
CA GLY A 160 -9.11 8.99 -19.92
C GLY A 160 -7.65 8.78 -19.52
N THR A 161 -7.22 7.55 -19.22
CA THR A 161 -5.83 7.23 -18.84
C THR A 161 -5.28 6.09 -19.69
N ASP A 162 -4.22 6.34 -20.44
CA ASP A 162 -3.58 5.35 -21.33
C ASP A 162 -2.88 4.19 -20.60
N THR A 163 -2.74 4.29 -19.27
CA THR A 163 -2.08 3.30 -18.41
C THR A 163 -3.05 2.29 -17.79
N LEU A 164 -4.36 2.54 -17.86
CA LEU A 164 -5.40 1.61 -17.38
C LEU A 164 -5.79 0.65 -18.50
N LEU A 165 -4.86 -0.23 -18.87
CA LEU A 165 -5.11 -1.25 -19.87
C LEU A 165 -5.81 -2.45 -19.25
N LEU A 166 -6.84 -2.94 -19.93
CA LEU A 166 -7.55 -4.15 -19.57
C LEU A 166 -7.31 -5.24 -20.60
N SER A 167 -7.33 -6.50 -20.18
CA SER A 167 -7.23 -7.65 -21.07
C SER A 167 -8.15 -8.77 -20.59
N PHE A 168 -8.61 -9.64 -21.49
CA PHE A 168 -9.34 -10.86 -21.09
C PHE A 168 -8.42 -11.99 -20.63
N GLY A 169 -7.10 -11.83 -20.77
CA GLY A 169 -6.12 -12.79 -20.27
C GLY A 169 -5.90 -14.02 -21.15
N PHE A 170 -6.48 -14.10 -22.35
CA PHE A 170 -6.26 -15.21 -23.28
C PHE A 170 -5.06 -14.93 -24.20
N ASP A 171 -3.97 -15.69 -24.05
CA ASP A 171 -2.78 -15.56 -24.89
C ASP A 171 -2.04 -16.90 -25.05
N GLY A 172 -1.59 -17.20 -26.27
CA GLY A 172 -0.87 -18.44 -26.57
C GLY A 172 0.46 -18.57 -25.80
N ARG A 173 1.10 -17.46 -25.42
CA ARG A 173 2.31 -17.44 -24.60
C ARG A 173 2.04 -17.89 -23.17
N ILE A 174 0.90 -17.51 -22.59
CA ILE A 174 0.47 -18.03 -21.27
C ILE A 174 0.20 -19.53 -21.37
N ALA A 175 -0.53 -19.96 -22.42
CA ALA A 175 -0.83 -21.37 -22.64
C ALA A 175 0.43 -22.22 -22.86
N LYS A 176 1.44 -21.68 -23.54
CA LYS A 176 2.75 -22.33 -23.69
C LYS A 176 3.46 -22.41 -22.35
N GLU A 177 3.54 -21.29 -21.62
CA GLU A 177 4.17 -21.25 -20.30
C GLU A 177 3.55 -22.25 -19.34
N PHE A 178 2.22 -22.30 -19.20
CA PHE A 178 1.60 -23.20 -18.24
C PHE A 178 1.71 -24.68 -18.62
N ARG A 179 1.95 -25.00 -19.90
CA ARG A 179 2.18 -26.39 -20.35
C ARG A 179 3.61 -26.85 -20.10
N GLU A 180 4.59 -26.00 -20.40
CA GLU A 180 6.01 -26.30 -20.18
C GLU A 180 6.37 -26.27 -18.69
N ASN A 181 5.58 -25.52 -17.92
CA ASN A 181 6.04 -24.82 -16.75
C ASN A 181 4.83 -24.56 -15.83
N LYS A 182 4.11 -25.64 -15.48
CA LYS A 182 2.81 -25.58 -14.80
C LYS A 182 2.88 -24.90 -13.42
N PRO A 183 2.08 -23.85 -13.15
CA PRO A 183 1.99 -23.24 -11.82
C PRO A 183 1.37 -24.19 -10.79
N ASP A 184 1.82 -24.07 -9.54
CA ASP A 184 1.15 -24.66 -8.38
C ASP A 184 -0.11 -23.88 -7.99
N LEU A 185 -0.15 -22.57 -8.30
CA LEU A 185 -1.25 -21.66 -8.00
C LEU A 185 -1.29 -20.52 -9.01
N VAL A 186 -2.52 -20.09 -9.35
CA VAL A 186 -2.76 -18.80 -10.02
C VAL A 186 -3.32 -17.81 -8.99
N HIS A 187 -2.74 -16.63 -8.93
CA HIS A 187 -3.28 -15.49 -8.17
C HIS A 187 -3.75 -14.41 -9.17
N CYS A 188 -5.05 -14.10 -9.19
CA CYS A 188 -5.62 -13.07 -10.05
C CYS A 188 -6.14 -11.86 -9.25
N ALA A 189 -5.68 -10.66 -9.58
CA ALA A 189 -6.28 -9.43 -9.11
C ALA A 189 -7.67 -9.25 -9.73
N VAL A 190 -8.64 -8.83 -8.92
CA VAL A 190 -10.02 -8.55 -9.33
C VAL A 190 -10.51 -7.25 -8.69
N PRO A 191 -11.51 -6.57 -9.26
CA PRO A 191 -12.18 -6.84 -10.53
C PRO A 191 -11.34 -6.45 -11.75
N GLY A 192 -11.48 -7.22 -12.83
CA GLY A 192 -10.72 -7.04 -14.06
C GLY A 192 -11.13 -8.06 -15.15
N GLY A 193 -10.73 -7.85 -16.40
CA GLY A 193 -11.01 -8.77 -17.49
C GLY A 193 -10.18 -10.06 -17.44
N MET A 194 -8.99 -10.02 -16.83
CA MET A 194 -8.02 -11.11 -16.83
C MET A 194 -8.49 -12.33 -16.06
N ILE A 195 -9.45 -12.13 -15.15
CA ILE A 195 -10.09 -13.23 -14.42
C ILE A 195 -10.71 -14.27 -15.36
N ASN A 196 -11.19 -13.86 -16.54
CA ASN A 196 -11.77 -14.77 -17.52
C ASN A 196 -10.74 -15.77 -18.05
N GLY A 197 -9.56 -15.27 -18.46
CA GLY A 197 -8.43 -16.10 -18.85
C GLY A 197 -7.91 -16.95 -17.69
N ALA A 198 -7.71 -16.34 -16.52
CA ALA A 198 -7.23 -17.06 -15.33
C ALA A 198 -8.13 -18.24 -14.96
N MET A 199 -9.45 -18.04 -14.89
CA MET A 199 -10.43 -19.11 -14.64
C MET A 199 -10.36 -20.21 -15.70
N TRP A 200 -10.24 -19.84 -16.99
CA TRP A 200 -10.14 -20.81 -18.07
C TRP A 200 -8.89 -21.69 -17.94
N TYR A 201 -7.72 -21.09 -17.73
CA TYR A 201 -6.47 -21.85 -17.52
C TYR A 201 -6.55 -22.73 -16.27
N CYS A 202 -7.04 -22.19 -15.16
CA CYS A 202 -7.18 -22.93 -13.90
C CYS A 202 -8.07 -24.16 -14.07
N LYS A 203 -9.22 -24.01 -14.73
CA LYS A 203 -10.18 -25.09 -14.95
C LYS A 203 -9.66 -26.14 -15.93
N THR A 204 -9.08 -25.71 -17.04
CA THR A 204 -8.59 -26.64 -18.09
C THR A 204 -7.32 -27.38 -17.67
N MET A 205 -6.50 -26.78 -16.81
CA MET A 205 -5.21 -27.36 -16.40
C MET A 205 -5.23 -27.87 -14.95
N ASN A 206 -6.37 -27.82 -14.26
CA ASN A 206 -6.54 -28.21 -12.87
C ASN A 206 -5.47 -27.55 -11.96
N ILE A 207 -5.50 -26.21 -11.93
CA ILE A 207 -4.64 -25.36 -11.08
C ILE A 207 -5.56 -24.61 -10.12
N PRO A 208 -5.24 -24.54 -8.81
CA PRO A 208 -6.03 -23.74 -7.88
C PRO A 208 -5.96 -22.24 -8.23
N LEU A 209 -7.08 -21.54 -8.02
CA LEU A 209 -7.22 -20.11 -8.26
C LEU A 209 -7.42 -19.38 -6.93
N VAL A 210 -6.57 -18.38 -6.68
CA VAL A 210 -6.74 -17.39 -5.62
C VAL A 210 -7.06 -16.06 -6.28
N GLU A 211 -8.09 -15.39 -5.81
CA GLU A 211 -8.46 -14.05 -6.26
C GLU A 211 -8.04 -13.02 -5.21
N SER A 212 -7.76 -11.77 -5.60
CA SER A 212 -7.65 -10.66 -4.65
C SER A 212 -8.43 -9.43 -5.09
N TYR A 213 -9.39 -9.03 -4.25
CA TYR A 213 -10.33 -7.96 -4.51
C TYR A 213 -9.76 -6.61 -4.07
N HIS A 214 -9.47 -5.73 -5.03
CA HIS A 214 -8.76 -4.46 -4.78
C HIS A 214 -9.54 -3.20 -5.12
N THR A 215 -10.49 -3.28 -6.05
CA THR A 215 -11.29 -2.11 -6.47
C THR A 215 -12.76 -2.39 -6.24
N HIS A 216 -13.39 -1.65 -5.32
CA HIS A 216 -14.80 -1.82 -5.00
C HIS A 216 -15.72 -1.14 -6.04
N ILE A 217 -15.77 -1.71 -7.25
CA ILE A 217 -16.53 -1.16 -8.39
C ILE A 217 -18.01 -0.84 -8.04
N PRO A 218 -18.77 -1.67 -7.30
CA PRO A 218 -20.16 -1.37 -6.97
C PRO A 218 -20.38 0.01 -6.31
N HIS A 219 -19.41 0.49 -5.54
CA HIS A 219 -19.48 1.82 -4.91
C HIS A 219 -19.23 2.97 -5.90
N TYR A 220 -18.51 2.72 -7.00
CA TYR A 220 -18.23 3.72 -8.02
C TYR A 220 -19.29 3.75 -9.13
N ILE A 221 -19.99 2.65 -9.40
CA ILE A 221 -21.01 2.57 -10.46
C ILE A 221 -22.04 3.70 -10.37
N PRO A 222 -22.71 3.98 -9.24
CA PRO A 222 -23.72 5.04 -9.16
C PRO A 222 -23.17 6.45 -9.41
N ARG A 223 -21.85 6.66 -9.25
CA ARG A 223 -21.20 7.96 -9.44
C ARG A 223 -20.78 8.21 -10.89
N TYR A 224 -20.56 7.15 -11.67
CA TYR A 224 -20.00 7.26 -13.03
C TYR A 224 -20.90 6.67 -14.12
N THR A 225 -21.84 5.79 -13.78
CA THR A 225 -22.71 5.08 -14.73
C THR A 225 -24.12 4.89 -14.16
N TRP A 226 -24.97 4.15 -14.89
CA TRP A 226 -26.34 3.89 -14.49
C TRP A 226 -26.41 2.97 -13.27
N ALA A 227 -27.12 3.40 -12.22
CA ALA A 227 -27.31 2.67 -10.97
C ALA A 227 -27.89 1.24 -11.15
N GLY A 228 -28.60 0.98 -12.26
CA GLY A 228 -29.10 -0.35 -12.62
C GLY A 228 -28.00 -1.41 -12.82
N LEU A 229 -26.74 -1.01 -13.07
CA LEU A 229 -25.61 -1.91 -13.27
C LEU A 229 -25.02 -2.48 -11.96
N VAL A 230 -25.43 -1.96 -10.80
CA VAL A 230 -24.93 -2.43 -9.50
C VAL A 230 -25.28 -3.90 -9.27
N LYS A 231 -26.53 -4.30 -9.55
CA LYS A 231 -26.98 -5.69 -9.34
C LYS A 231 -26.22 -6.70 -10.23
N PRO A 232 -26.11 -6.49 -11.56
CA PRO A 232 -25.28 -7.33 -12.42
C PRO A 232 -23.82 -7.42 -11.95
N MET A 233 -23.24 -6.33 -11.45
CA MET A 233 -21.86 -6.35 -10.94
C MET A 233 -21.73 -7.30 -9.74
N TRP A 234 -22.69 -7.28 -8.81
CA TRP A 234 -22.71 -8.22 -7.70
C TRP A 234 -22.89 -9.67 -8.15
N ASP A 235 -23.68 -9.91 -9.20
CA ASP A 235 -23.80 -11.24 -9.81
C ASP A 235 -22.44 -11.72 -10.36
N PHE A 236 -21.69 -10.85 -11.04
CA PHE A 236 -20.34 -11.17 -11.53
C PHE A 236 -19.34 -11.42 -10.39
N ILE A 237 -19.33 -10.61 -9.34
CA ILE A 237 -18.46 -10.80 -8.18
C ILE A 237 -18.73 -12.15 -7.51
N ARG A 238 -20.01 -12.49 -7.31
CA ARG A 238 -20.40 -13.81 -6.78
C ARG A 238 -19.98 -14.94 -7.71
N PHE A 239 -20.11 -14.76 -9.01
CA PHE A 239 -19.70 -15.76 -9.99
C PHE A 239 -18.19 -16.03 -9.90
N TRP A 240 -17.35 -14.99 -9.87
CA TRP A 240 -15.90 -15.13 -9.70
C TRP A 240 -15.53 -15.77 -8.36
N ASN A 241 -16.09 -15.28 -7.25
CA ASN A 241 -15.84 -15.83 -5.92
C ASN A 241 -16.09 -17.35 -5.82
N LYS A 242 -17.09 -17.86 -6.54
CA LYS A 242 -17.40 -19.31 -6.58
C LYS A 242 -16.39 -20.13 -7.38
N GLN A 243 -15.65 -19.54 -8.31
CA GLN A 243 -14.61 -20.24 -9.09
C GLN A 243 -13.27 -20.29 -8.34
N ALA A 244 -13.00 -19.34 -7.45
CA ALA A 244 -11.77 -19.30 -6.67
C ALA A 244 -11.81 -20.24 -5.46
N SER A 245 -10.66 -20.84 -5.17
CA SER A 245 -10.42 -21.55 -3.91
C SER A 245 -10.53 -20.60 -2.71
N THR A 246 -10.09 -19.35 -2.87
CA THR A 246 -10.35 -18.26 -1.93
C THR A 246 -10.23 -16.90 -2.62
N MET A 247 -11.00 -15.93 -2.16
CA MET A 247 -10.91 -14.53 -2.53
C MET A 247 -10.36 -13.73 -1.35
N LEU A 248 -9.22 -13.11 -1.58
CA LEU A 248 -8.52 -12.24 -0.65
C LEU A 248 -9.14 -10.84 -0.69
N VAL A 249 -9.52 -10.30 0.47
CA VAL A 249 -10.11 -8.95 0.60
C VAL A 249 -9.22 -8.05 1.45
N THR A 250 -9.30 -6.74 1.25
CA THR A 250 -8.34 -5.78 1.83
C THR A 250 -8.64 -5.36 3.27
N SER A 251 -9.84 -5.63 3.78
CA SER A 251 -10.28 -5.29 5.14
C SER A 251 -11.43 -6.19 5.61
N SER A 252 -11.66 -6.22 6.93
CA SER A 252 -12.81 -6.91 7.52
C SER A 252 -14.14 -6.28 7.11
N ILE A 253 -14.18 -4.95 6.95
CA ILE A 253 -15.39 -4.23 6.48
C ILE A 253 -15.78 -4.72 5.07
N MET A 254 -14.79 -4.84 4.17
CA MET A 254 -15.02 -5.36 2.82
C MET A 254 -15.42 -6.84 2.83
N GLU A 255 -14.85 -7.62 3.76
CA GLU A 255 -15.27 -9.01 3.97
C GLU A 255 -16.74 -9.12 4.37
N GLU A 256 -17.18 -8.32 5.35
CA GLU A 256 -18.56 -8.29 5.83
C GLU A 256 -19.53 -7.88 4.72
N GLU A 257 -19.20 -6.86 3.93
CA GLU A 257 -20.01 -6.43 2.79
C GLU A 257 -20.12 -7.53 1.73
N LEU A 258 -19.00 -8.09 1.28
CA LEU A 258 -18.99 -9.17 0.28
C LEU A 258 -19.74 -10.41 0.76
N ARG A 259 -19.62 -10.73 2.05
CA ARG A 259 -20.35 -11.83 2.70
C ARG A 259 -21.86 -11.54 2.74
N SER A 260 -22.27 -10.32 3.06
CA SER A 260 -23.67 -9.89 3.02
C SER A 260 -24.28 -10.01 1.61
N MET A 261 -23.44 -9.85 0.58
CA MET A 261 -23.80 -9.98 -0.82
C MET A 261 -23.67 -11.41 -1.38
N GLY A 262 -23.44 -12.40 -0.51
CA GLY A 262 -23.48 -13.83 -0.86
C GLY A 262 -22.15 -14.45 -1.29
N CYS A 263 -21.02 -13.77 -1.08
CA CYS A 263 -19.70 -14.38 -1.24
C CYS A 263 -19.36 -15.24 -0.01
N THR A 264 -18.64 -16.35 -0.20
CA THR A 264 -18.44 -17.37 0.86
C THR A 264 -16.97 -17.63 1.18
N ASN A 265 -16.16 -17.81 0.14
CA ASN A 265 -14.73 -18.14 0.25
C ASN A 265 -13.89 -16.87 0.38
N LEU A 266 -13.98 -16.19 1.52
CA LEU A 266 -13.32 -14.91 1.76
C LEU A 266 -12.24 -15.05 2.84
N GLN A 267 -11.12 -14.35 2.66
CA GLN A 267 -10.10 -14.16 3.68
C GLN A 267 -9.55 -12.74 3.64
N VAL A 268 -9.35 -12.13 4.81
CA VAL A 268 -8.71 -10.82 4.89
C VAL A 268 -7.21 -10.95 4.62
N TRP A 269 -6.77 -10.40 3.49
CA TRP A 269 -5.36 -10.25 3.17
C TRP A 269 -4.81 -8.99 3.82
N GLN A 270 -4.28 -9.21 5.03
CA GLN A 270 -3.68 -8.19 5.87
C GLN A 270 -2.72 -7.31 5.09
N LYS A 271 -2.74 -6.02 5.42
CA LYS A 271 -1.85 -5.04 4.83
C LYS A 271 -0.46 -5.22 5.43
N GLY A 272 0.56 -5.11 4.59
CA GLY A 272 1.96 -5.10 5.00
C GLY A 272 2.59 -3.75 4.73
N VAL A 273 3.67 -3.45 5.47
CA VAL A 273 4.52 -2.28 5.26
C VAL A 273 5.98 -2.74 5.28
N ASP A 274 6.81 -2.10 4.48
CA ASP A 274 8.24 -2.35 4.44
C ASP A 274 8.92 -1.79 5.70
N THR A 275 9.09 -2.63 6.72
CA THR A 275 9.72 -2.24 8.00
C THR A 275 11.24 -2.12 7.93
N VAL A 276 11.84 -2.45 6.78
CA VAL A 276 13.28 -2.29 6.53
C VAL A 276 13.56 -0.88 6.01
N ALA A 277 12.73 -0.41 5.07
CA ALA A 277 12.77 0.95 4.54
C ALA A 277 12.16 1.96 5.52
N PHE A 278 11.02 1.65 6.14
CA PHE A 278 10.40 2.51 7.15
C PHE A 278 10.75 2.01 8.54
N ASN A 279 11.68 2.70 9.18
CA ASN A 279 12.29 2.25 10.42
C ASN A 279 12.79 3.44 11.26
N PRO A 280 12.66 3.41 12.60
CA PRO A 280 13.12 4.52 13.45
C PRO A 280 14.61 4.85 13.30
N ARG A 281 15.43 3.91 12.81
CA ARG A 281 16.87 4.11 12.56
C ARG A 281 17.19 5.24 11.57
N PHE A 282 16.23 5.61 10.71
CA PHE A 282 16.43 6.66 9.71
C PHE A 282 16.19 8.08 10.25
N LYS A 283 15.89 8.23 11.55
CA LYS A 283 15.72 9.54 12.16
C LYS A 283 16.97 10.41 11.94
N SER A 284 16.76 11.63 11.46
CA SER A 284 17.82 12.61 11.15
C SER A 284 17.42 13.99 11.64
N GLU A 285 18.34 14.65 12.35
CA GLU A 285 18.13 16.03 12.81
C GLU A 285 18.19 17.02 11.63
N GLU A 286 19.00 16.72 10.60
CA GLU A 286 19.03 17.49 9.36
C GLU A 286 17.68 17.45 8.64
N MET A 287 17.09 16.25 8.52
CA MET A 287 15.77 16.08 7.94
C MET A 287 14.70 16.78 8.80
N LYS A 288 14.75 16.64 10.13
CA LYS A 288 13.83 17.35 11.03
C LYS A 288 13.90 18.87 10.83
N LYS A 289 15.10 19.42 10.74
CA LYS A 289 15.33 20.86 10.47
C LYS A 289 14.79 21.28 9.11
N ARG A 290 14.94 20.45 8.08
CA ARG A 290 14.34 20.69 6.75
C ARG A 290 12.82 20.73 6.83
N LEU A 291 12.21 19.77 7.53
CA LEU A 291 10.76 19.66 7.70
C LEU A 291 10.18 20.81 8.55
N SER A 292 10.94 21.34 9.51
CA SER A 292 10.52 22.51 10.31
C SER A 292 10.83 23.85 9.65
N GLY A 293 11.55 23.86 8.52
CA GLY A 293 12.02 25.10 7.89
C GLY A 293 13.03 25.85 8.76
N GLY A 294 13.80 25.13 9.57
CA GLY A 294 14.80 25.67 10.48
C GLY A 294 14.26 26.18 11.82
N ARG A 295 12.95 26.10 12.05
CA ARG A 295 12.30 26.55 13.28
C ARG A 295 12.37 25.49 14.38
N ASP A 296 12.37 25.94 15.62
CA ASP A 296 12.24 25.08 16.80
C ASP A 296 10.79 24.60 16.97
N GLY A 297 10.62 23.56 17.78
CA GLY A 297 9.32 23.00 18.14
C GLY A 297 9.00 21.68 17.44
N PRO A 298 7.88 21.03 17.82
CA PRO A 298 7.49 19.75 17.26
C PRO A 298 7.10 19.86 15.79
N VAL A 299 7.37 18.81 15.01
CA VAL A 299 7.04 18.70 13.59
C VAL A 299 5.90 17.71 13.39
N ILE A 300 4.76 18.21 12.94
CA ILE A 300 3.64 17.40 12.45
C ILE A 300 3.82 17.21 10.94
N GLY A 301 3.72 15.99 10.45
CA GLY A 301 3.86 15.69 9.03
C GLY A 301 2.60 15.10 8.41
N CYS A 302 2.29 15.50 7.18
CA CYS A 302 1.30 14.86 6.32
C CYS A 302 2.00 14.43 5.02
N VAL A 303 1.85 13.17 4.63
CA VAL A 303 2.50 12.60 3.44
C VAL A 303 1.45 12.09 2.46
N GLY A 304 1.56 12.49 1.20
CA GLY A 304 0.71 11.97 0.14
C GLY A 304 0.50 12.93 -1.03
N ARG A 305 -0.34 12.53 -1.98
CA ARG A 305 -0.77 13.39 -3.09
C ARG A 305 -1.61 14.56 -2.54
N LEU A 306 -1.33 15.78 -3.00
CA LEU A 306 -2.07 16.98 -2.62
C LEU A 306 -3.34 17.11 -3.47
N GLY A 307 -4.38 16.38 -3.09
CA GLY A 307 -5.70 16.39 -3.73
C GLY A 307 -6.81 16.81 -2.75
N ALA A 308 -7.94 17.24 -3.30
CA ALA A 308 -9.09 17.70 -2.53
C ALA A 308 -9.63 16.61 -1.58
N GLU A 309 -9.53 15.34 -1.98
CA GLU A 309 -9.94 14.17 -1.19
C GLU A 309 -9.16 13.99 0.12
N LYS A 310 -8.01 14.68 0.26
CA LYS A 310 -7.17 14.61 1.45
C LYS A 310 -7.57 15.57 2.55
N ASN A 311 -8.47 16.52 2.30
CA ASN A 311 -8.94 17.50 3.29
C ASN A 311 -7.80 18.25 4.01
N LEU A 312 -6.74 18.63 3.27
CA LEU A 312 -5.52 19.22 3.85
C LEU A 312 -5.73 20.62 4.44
N TYR A 313 -6.73 21.36 3.96
CA TYR A 313 -7.07 22.69 4.46
C TYR A 313 -7.42 22.69 5.96
N ALA A 314 -8.02 21.60 6.46
CA ALA A 314 -8.36 21.45 7.87
C ALA A 314 -7.15 21.49 8.82
N LEU A 315 -5.94 21.22 8.32
CA LEU A 315 -4.72 21.23 9.13
C LEU A 315 -4.34 22.63 9.62
N LYS A 316 -4.83 23.70 8.97
CA LYS A 316 -4.54 25.08 9.40
C LYS A 316 -5.06 25.38 10.81
N THR A 317 -6.22 24.84 11.16
CA THR A 317 -6.81 24.99 12.49
C THR A 317 -5.91 24.42 13.60
N ILE A 318 -5.05 23.44 13.28
CA ILE A 318 -4.08 22.89 14.25
C ILE A 318 -3.02 23.93 14.57
N LEU A 319 -2.50 24.62 13.56
CA LEU A 319 -1.50 25.67 13.72
C LEU A 319 -2.05 26.87 14.51
N GLU A 320 -3.33 27.19 14.31
CA GLU A 320 -4.02 28.26 15.05
C GLU A 320 -4.21 27.91 16.54
N LYS A 321 -4.56 26.65 16.84
CA LYS A 321 -4.81 26.18 18.21
C LYS A 321 -3.54 25.79 18.97
N CYS A 322 -2.45 25.46 18.26
CA CYS A 322 -1.19 25.00 18.85
C CYS A 322 0.00 25.86 18.40
N PRO A 323 0.19 27.06 19.00
CA PRO A 323 1.33 27.91 18.68
C PRO A 323 2.68 27.20 18.91
N GLY A 324 3.64 27.40 18.01
CA GLY A 324 4.98 26.81 18.10
C GLY A 324 5.11 25.40 17.51
N VAL A 325 4.04 24.84 16.94
CA VAL A 325 4.10 23.64 16.11
C VAL A 325 4.52 24.00 14.69
N ASN A 326 5.30 23.12 14.05
CA ASN A 326 5.65 23.18 12.64
C ASN A 326 4.86 22.12 11.87
N LEU A 327 4.34 22.48 10.70
CA LEU A 327 3.65 21.56 9.80
C LEU A 327 4.51 21.29 8.56
N ALA A 328 4.78 20.03 8.27
CA ALA A 328 5.41 19.60 7.03
C ALA A 328 4.39 18.89 6.13
N ILE A 329 4.17 19.43 4.94
CA ILE A 329 3.35 18.82 3.90
C ILE A 329 4.30 18.23 2.85
N ILE A 330 4.34 16.89 2.80
CA ILE A 330 5.26 16.10 1.98
C ILE A 330 4.49 15.48 0.82
N GLY A 331 4.83 15.88 -0.39
CA GLY A 331 4.18 15.44 -1.62
C GLY A 331 3.86 16.57 -2.57
N ASP A 332 3.14 16.24 -3.63
CA ASP A 332 2.72 17.17 -4.66
C ASP A 332 1.32 16.79 -5.19
N GLY A 333 0.68 17.68 -5.93
CA GLY A 333 -0.64 17.44 -6.49
C GLY A 333 -1.33 18.71 -6.99
N PRO A 334 -2.50 18.55 -7.62
CA PRO A 334 -3.23 19.66 -8.24
C PRO A 334 -3.56 20.80 -7.26
N GLU A 335 -3.73 20.52 -5.97
CA GLU A 335 -4.07 21.52 -4.95
C GLU A 335 -2.86 22.29 -4.41
N ARG A 336 -1.63 21.95 -4.83
CA ARG A 336 -0.40 22.49 -4.22
C ARG A 336 -0.39 24.02 -4.13
N ALA A 337 -0.64 24.71 -5.24
CA ALA A 337 -0.56 26.17 -5.30
C ALA A 337 -1.63 26.84 -4.41
N ALA A 338 -2.83 26.27 -4.36
CA ALA A 338 -3.92 26.76 -3.52
C ALA A 338 -3.62 26.55 -2.03
N LEU A 339 -3.04 25.41 -1.67
CA LEU A 339 -2.59 25.10 -0.31
C LEU A 339 -1.45 26.04 0.12
N GLU A 340 -0.42 26.25 -0.71
CA GLU A 340 0.67 27.19 -0.39
C GLU A 340 0.14 28.60 -0.10
N LYS A 341 -0.83 29.09 -0.88
CA LYS A 341 -1.51 30.36 -0.62
C LYS A 341 -2.32 30.33 0.68
N HIS A 342 -3.05 29.24 0.95
CA HIS A 342 -3.88 29.11 2.14
C HIS A 342 -3.06 29.09 3.45
N PHE A 343 -1.88 28.46 3.43
CA PHE A 343 -0.96 28.35 4.55
C PHE A 343 0.08 29.47 4.61
N ALA A 344 0.00 30.48 3.74
CA ALA A 344 0.90 31.63 3.77
C ALA A 344 0.88 32.32 5.15
N GLY A 345 2.07 32.65 5.67
CA GLY A 345 2.24 33.27 6.99
C GLY A 345 2.14 32.30 8.18
N THR A 346 1.95 31.00 7.94
CA THR A 346 1.96 29.97 8.99
C THR A 346 3.30 29.24 9.05
N ASN A 347 3.53 28.45 10.12
CA ASN A 347 4.72 27.60 10.28
C ASN A 347 4.65 26.32 9.42
N THR A 348 4.30 26.45 8.14
CA THR A 348 4.14 25.32 7.22
C THR A 348 5.30 25.24 6.22
N VAL A 349 5.78 24.03 5.95
CA VAL A 349 6.79 23.72 4.92
C VAL A 349 6.19 22.77 3.90
N PHE A 350 6.23 23.14 2.64
CA PHE A 350 5.91 22.27 1.51
C PHE A 350 7.20 21.73 0.93
N THR A 351 7.46 20.43 1.06
CA THR A 351 8.74 19.85 0.61
C THR A 351 8.75 19.47 -0.86
N GLY A 352 7.58 19.42 -1.50
CA GLY A 352 7.40 18.69 -2.76
C GLY A 352 7.50 17.18 -2.55
N MET A 353 7.59 16.44 -3.66
CA MET A 353 7.73 14.99 -3.64
C MET A 353 9.09 14.57 -3.07
N ILE A 354 9.06 13.71 -2.05
CA ILE A 354 10.23 13.03 -1.49
C ILE A 354 10.06 11.53 -1.70
N THR A 355 11.12 10.81 -2.06
CA THR A 355 11.12 9.36 -2.32
C THR A 355 12.34 8.69 -1.70
N GLY A 356 12.35 7.35 -1.66
CA GLY A 356 13.50 6.55 -1.21
C GLY A 356 13.90 6.82 0.25
N ASP A 357 15.21 6.82 0.51
CA ASP A 357 15.77 6.99 1.85
C ASP A 357 15.42 8.35 2.47
N ASP A 358 15.29 9.40 1.66
CA ASP A 358 14.85 10.71 2.15
C ASP A 358 13.41 10.65 2.69
N LEU A 359 12.53 9.82 2.08
CA LEU A 359 11.16 9.66 2.55
C LEU A 359 11.13 8.86 3.86
N ALA A 360 11.95 7.82 3.97
CA ALA A 360 12.13 7.07 5.22
C ALA A 360 12.63 7.97 6.35
N ALA A 361 13.65 8.79 6.07
CA ALA A 361 14.17 9.78 7.02
C ALA A 361 13.12 10.83 7.36
N ALA A 362 12.30 11.26 6.39
CA ALA A 362 11.25 12.22 6.63
C ALA A 362 10.23 11.66 7.63
N TYR A 363 9.70 10.45 7.40
CA TYR A 363 8.79 9.80 8.35
C TYR A 363 9.42 9.64 9.74
N ALA A 364 10.64 9.08 9.84
CA ALA A 364 11.29 8.81 11.12
C ALA A 364 11.68 10.08 11.91
N SER A 365 11.68 11.25 11.26
CA SER A 365 12.05 12.53 11.87
C SER A 365 10.84 13.40 12.28
N LEU A 366 9.61 12.94 12.01
CA LEU A 366 8.39 13.57 12.51
C LEU A 366 8.18 13.30 13.99
N ASP A 367 7.53 14.24 14.68
CA ASP A 367 7.04 14.00 16.05
C ASP A 367 5.63 13.37 16.03
N ILE A 368 4.80 13.75 15.05
CA ILE A 368 3.46 13.20 14.81
C ILE A 368 3.20 13.12 13.31
N PHE A 369 2.61 12.02 12.85
CA PHE A 369 2.03 11.94 11.52
C PHE A 369 0.52 12.19 11.58
N ILE A 370 0.00 13.00 10.67
CA ILE A 370 -1.43 13.31 10.59
C ILE A 370 -1.99 12.99 9.20
N MET A 371 -3.17 12.37 9.18
CA MET A 371 -3.92 12.05 7.97
C MET A 371 -5.37 12.53 8.10
N PRO A 372 -5.69 13.74 7.60
CA PRO A 372 -7.04 14.32 7.70
C PRO A 372 -8.02 13.81 6.63
N SER A 373 -7.61 12.87 5.77
CA SER A 373 -8.47 12.34 4.71
C SER A 373 -9.61 11.50 5.28
N GLU A 374 -10.83 11.78 4.81
CA GLU A 374 -12.06 11.07 5.19
C GLU A 374 -12.26 9.77 4.39
N SER A 375 -11.47 9.54 3.34
CA SER A 375 -11.55 8.33 2.52
C SER A 375 -10.17 7.84 2.11
N GLU A 376 -9.78 6.66 2.59
CA GLU A 376 -8.51 6.01 2.24
C GLU A 376 -8.70 4.52 1.96
N THR A 377 -8.22 4.07 0.80
CA THR A 377 -8.41 2.69 0.33
C THR A 377 -7.39 1.73 0.94
N LEU A 378 -6.12 2.13 0.97
CA LEU A 378 -5.03 1.27 1.43
C LEU A 378 -4.35 1.81 2.70
N GLY A 379 -4.27 3.13 2.89
CA GLY A 379 -3.73 3.72 4.12
C GLY A 379 -2.28 3.32 4.41
N PHE A 380 -1.46 3.10 3.37
CA PHE A 380 -0.06 2.70 3.55
C PHE A 380 0.74 3.73 4.35
N VAL A 381 0.49 5.03 4.13
CA VAL A 381 1.14 6.13 4.83
C VAL A 381 1.01 6.06 6.36
N VAL A 382 -0.11 5.54 6.86
CA VAL A 382 -0.33 5.30 8.29
C VAL A 382 0.62 4.22 8.80
N MET A 383 0.71 3.10 8.08
CA MET A 383 1.61 2.01 8.48
C MET A 383 3.08 2.38 8.30
N GLU A 384 3.44 3.18 7.29
CA GLU A 384 4.79 3.71 7.08
C GLU A 384 5.24 4.59 8.25
N SER A 385 4.34 5.46 8.73
CA SER A 385 4.57 6.24 9.95
C SER A 385 4.72 5.36 11.19
N MET A 386 3.81 4.40 11.40
CA MET A 386 3.87 3.48 12.54
C MET A 386 5.16 2.63 12.52
N ALA A 387 5.57 2.14 11.36
CA ALA A 387 6.79 1.38 11.17
C ALA A 387 8.04 2.23 11.45
N SER A 388 7.98 3.53 11.15
CA SER A 388 9.02 4.51 11.48
C SER A 388 9.03 4.92 12.96
N GLY A 389 8.15 4.36 13.79
CA GLY A 389 8.05 4.65 15.23
C GLY A 389 7.37 5.98 15.55
N VAL A 390 6.64 6.55 14.59
CA VAL A 390 5.95 7.84 14.75
C VAL A 390 4.47 7.62 15.05
N PRO A 391 3.90 8.30 16.06
CA PRO A 391 2.48 8.20 16.38
C PRO A 391 1.61 8.83 15.28
N VAL A 392 0.44 8.21 15.04
CA VAL A 392 -0.50 8.61 14.00
C VAL A 392 -1.75 9.24 14.59
N VAL A 393 -2.19 10.35 13.99
CA VAL A 393 -3.53 10.94 14.15
C VAL A 393 -4.24 10.84 12.81
N ALA A 394 -5.38 10.14 12.76
CA ALA A 394 -6.18 9.98 11.55
C ALA A 394 -7.66 10.19 11.84
N VAL A 395 -8.44 10.52 10.81
CA VAL A 395 -9.91 10.59 10.92
C VAL A 395 -10.46 9.19 11.24
N ALA A 396 -11.40 9.13 12.19
CA ALA A 396 -12.08 7.89 12.52
C ALA A 396 -12.93 7.43 11.33
N ALA A 397 -12.73 6.18 10.91
CA ALA A 397 -13.44 5.55 9.81
C ALA A 397 -14.87 5.15 10.19
#